data_AF-A0A7S3TFU1-F1
#
_entry.id   AF-A0A7S3TFU1-F1
#
_cell.length_a   1.000
_cell.length_b   1.000
_cell.length_c   1.000
_cell.angle_alpha   90.00
_cell.angle_beta   90.00
_cell.angle_gamma   90.00
#
_symmetry.space_group_name_H-M   'P 1'
#
loop_
_entity.id
_entity.type
_entity.pdbx_description
1 polymer ?
#
loop_
_entity_poly.entity_id
_entity_poly.type
_entity_poly.pdbx_seq_one_letter_code
_entity_poly.pdbx_strand_id
1 'polypeptide(L)'
;LRDMGMCISPMNAFLISMGMETLPLRLQKTSDNALAVAEFLEKHDKVAWVRYGGLKSSPNKALAQKYCPKGCGGLLTFGLKGGYEAGKKLVDSVKMISLVANLGDSRTLVAHPSSMMHSQLTEEQRKAAGAETETVRISVGIEDIADILKDLGQAMA
;
A
#
# COMPACT_ATOMS: atom_id res chain seq x y z
N LEU A 1 27.58 20.00 -10.15
CA LEU A 1 27.90 19.03 -11.22
C LEU A 1 29.26 18.35 -11.07
N ARG A 2 30.28 18.99 -10.46
CA ARG A 2 31.66 18.50 -10.54
C ARG A 2 31.98 17.26 -9.68
N ASP A 3 31.36 17.09 -8.51
CA ASP A 3 31.77 15.99 -7.60
C ASP A 3 30.78 14.80 -7.54
N MET A 4 29.47 15.01 -7.75
CA MET A 4 28.46 13.93 -7.71
C MET A 4 27.44 13.95 -8.87
N GLY A 5 27.32 15.07 -9.59
CA GLY A 5 26.59 15.13 -10.87
C GLY A 5 25.09 14.75 -10.92
N MET A 6 24.37 14.60 -9.80
CA MET A 6 22.97 14.12 -9.73
C MET A 6 21.92 15.14 -10.24
N CYS A 7 22.01 15.55 -11.51
CA CYS A 7 21.07 16.47 -12.13
C CYS A 7 19.88 15.72 -12.75
N ILE A 8 18.66 16.20 -12.51
CA ILE A 8 17.45 15.65 -13.13
C ILE A 8 17.42 15.98 -14.63
N SER A 9 17.02 15.02 -15.47
CA SER A 9 16.74 15.27 -16.89
C SER A 9 15.60 16.30 -17.03
N PRO A 10 15.70 17.28 -17.95
CA PRO A 10 14.62 18.24 -18.21
C PRO A 10 13.28 17.57 -18.53
N MET A 11 13.31 16.43 -19.23
CA MET A 11 12.10 15.65 -19.53
C MET A 11 11.46 15.08 -18.25
N ASN A 12 12.25 14.56 -17.31
CA ASN A 12 11.71 14.06 -16.05
C ASN A 12 11.13 15.19 -15.20
N ALA A 13 11.77 16.36 -15.18
CA ALA A 13 11.24 17.54 -14.50
C ALA A 13 9.89 17.98 -15.08
N PHE A 14 9.76 17.98 -16.42
CA PHE A 14 8.50 18.27 -17.10
C PHE A 14 7.39 17.26 -16.74
N LEU A 15 7.68 15.95 -16.77
CA LEU A 15 6.72 14.91 -16.40
C LEU A 15 6.25 15.01 -14.94
N ILE A 16 7.17 15.34 -14.01
CA ILE A 16 6.82 15.58 -12.61
C ILE A 16 5.91 16.81 -12.50
N SER A 17 6.25 17.91 -13.19
CA SER A 17 5.45 19.14 -13.20
C SER A 17 4.03 18.88 -13.69
N MET A 18 3.87 18.16 -14.80
CA MET A 18 2.57 17.73 -15.32
C MET A 18 1.80 16.88 -14.30
N GLY A 19 2.49 15.95 -13.62
CA GLY A 19 1.89 15.14 -12.57
C GLY A 19 1.39 15.99 -11.39
N MET A 20 2.12 17.03 -11.00
CA MET A 20 1.78 17.89 -9.85
C MET A 20 0.45 18.62 -10.01
N GLU A 21 0.03 18.93 -11.24
CA GLU A 21 -1.23 19.64 -11.51
C GLU A 21 -2.47 18.89 -10.96
N THR A 22 -2.42 17.56 -10.95
CA THR A 22 -3.51 16.70 -10.45
C THR A 22 -3.25 16.11 -9.07
N LEU A 23 -2.16 16.49 -8.41
CA LEU A 23 -1.76 15.96 -7.11
C LEU A 23 -2.87 16.02 -6.04
N PRO A 24 -3.57 17.15 -5.81
CA PRO A 24 -4.60 17.20 -4.77
C PRO A 24 -5.76 16.24 -5.05
N LEU A 25 -6.17 16.09 -6.32
CA LEU A 25 -7.25 15.19 -6.72
C LEU A 25 -6.85 13.72 -6.50
N ARG A 26 -5.64 13.35 -6.93
CA ARG A 26 -5.13 11.99 -6.77
C ARG A 26 -4.94 11.62 -5.32
N LEU A 27 -4.32 12.49 -4.51
CA LEU A 27 -4.09 12.20 -3.09
C LEU A 27 -5.38 12.08 -2.29
N GLN A 28 -6.40 12.91 -2.58
CA GLN A 28 -7.69 12.77 -1.92
C GLN A 28 -8.33 11.43 -2.25
N LYS A 29 -8.46 11.11 -3.55
CA LYS A 29 -9.06 9.86 -4.02
C LYS A 29 -8.33 8.63 -3.48
N THR A 30 -6.99 8.64 -3.53
CA THR A 30 -6.15 7.59 -2.98
C THR A 30 -6.36 7.41 -1.47
N SER A 31 -6.46 8.50 -0.71
CA SER A 31 -6.69 8.40 0.73
C SER A 31 -8.10 7.89 1.08
N ASP A 32 -9.11 8.32 0.33
CA ASP A 32 -10.50 7.88 0.53
C ASP A 32 -10.63 6.38 0.21
N ASN A 33 -10.05 5.96 -0.92
CA ASN A 33 -9.99 4.55 -1.30
C ASN A 33 -9.22 3.72 -0.27
N ALA A 34 -8.08 4.19 0.22
CA ALA A 34 -7.28 3.47 1.22
C ALA A 34 -8.01 3.26 2.55
N LEU A 35 -8.78 4.26 3.00
CA LEU A 35 -9.64 4.10 4.17
C LEU A 35 -10.68 3.01 3.95
N ALA A 36 -11.37 3.02 2.81
CA ALA A 36 -12.38 2.01 2.48
C ALA A 36 -11.78 0.60 2.37
N VAL A 37 -10.61 0.45 1.75
CA VAL A 37 -9.86 -0.82 1.69
C VAL A 37 -9.47 -1.28 3.09
N ALA A 38 -8.96 -0.39 3.94
CA ALA A 38 -8.58 -0.73 5.31
C ALA A 38 -9.79 -1.21 6.13
N GLU A 39 -10.93 -0.53 6.03
CA GLU A 39 -12.17 -0.92 6.73
C GLU A 39 -12.75 -2.24 6.21
N PHE A 40 -12.62 -2.51 4.91
CA PHE A 40 -13.00 -3.80 4.32
C PHE A 40 -12.13 -4.94 4.84
N LEU A 41 -10.80 -4.74 4.86
CA LEU A 41 -9.85 -5.74 5.34
C LEU A 41 -10.00 -6.01 6.84
N GLU A 42 -10.30 -4.99 7.65
CA GLU A 42 -10.49 -5.14 9.11
C GLU A 42 -11.67 -6.06 9.44
N LYS A 43 -12.66 -6.17 8.55
CA LYS A 43 -13.84 -7.02 8.71
C LYS A 43 -13.69 -8.41 8.07
N HIS A 44 -12.58 -8.68 7.39
CA HIS A 44 -12.43 -9.89 6.59
C HIS A 44 -11.87 -11.06 7.42
N ASP A 45 -12.53 -12.22 7.41
CA ASP A 45 -12.19 -13.35 8.30
C ASP A 45 -10.78 -13.89 8.13
N LYS A 46 -10.20 -13.79 6.93
CA LYS A 46 -8.82 -14.25 6.64
C LYS A 46 -7.74 -13.23 7.05
N VAL A 47 -8.11 -12.02 7.45
CA VAL A 47 -7.17 -10.97 7.88
C VAL A 47 -7.03 -11.02 9.40
N ALA A 48 -5.78 -11.04 9.87
CA ALA A 48 -5.42 -11.07 11.29
C ALA A 48 -5.37 -9.67 11.89
N TRP A 49 -4.83 -8.70 11.14
CA TRP A 49 -4.65 -7.33 11.57
C TRP A 49 -4.53 -6.39 10.37
N VAL A 50 -4.86 -5.11 10.57
CA VAL A 50 -4.67 -4.04 9.57
C VAL A 50 -3.97 -2.86 10.24
N ARG A 51 -2.98 -2.29 9.56
CA ARG A 51 -2.23 -1.10 9.99
C ARG A 51 -2.45 0.03 8.99
N TYR A 52 -3.34 0.95 9.37
CA TYR A 52 -3.58 2.19 8.63
C TYR A 52 -3.88 3.33 9.61
N GLY A 53 -3.29 4.51 9.38
CA GLY A 53 -3.50 5.68 10.26
C GLY A 53 -4.94 6.20 10.26
N GLY A 54 -5.66 5.97 9.17
CA GLY A 54 -7.04 6.45 9.01
C GLY A 54 -8.09 5.65 9.77
N LEU A 55 -7.80 4.40 10.15
CA LEU A 55 -8.74 3.52 10.85
C LEU A 55 -9.12 4.06 12.24
N LYS A 56 -10.35 3.79 12.68
CA LYS A 56 -10.82 4.14 14.02
C LYS A 56 -10.10 3.35 15.12
N SER A 57 -9.74 2.10 14.82
CA SER A 57 -8.97 1.19 15.68
C SER A 57 -7.49 1.53 15.77
N SER A 58 -7.00 2.46 14.93
CA SER A 58 -5.57 2.78 14.85
C SER A 58 -5.07 3.39 16.16
N PRO A 59 -3.98 2.88 16.76
CA PRO A 59 -3.39 3.48 17.96
C PRO A 59 -2.91 4.91 17.71
N ASN A 60 -2.63 5.25 16.44
CA ASN A 60 -2.15 6.56 16.02
C ASN A 60 -3.28 7.49 15.55
N LYS A 61 -4.56 7.17 15.82
CA LYS A 61 -5.69 7.95 15.30
C LYS A 61 -5.64 9.43 15.68
N ALA A 62 -5.26 9.75 16.92
CA ALA A 62 -5.12 11.14 17.38
C ALA A 62 -4.01 11.89 16.62
N LEU A 63 -2.88 11.23 16.35
CA LEU A 63 -1.78 11.80 15.57
C LEU A 63 -2.19 11.98 14.11
N ALA A 64 -2.88 10.98 13.54
CA ALA A 64 -3.41 11.05 12.19
C ALA A 64 -4.39 12.22 12.01
N GLN A 65 -5.29 12.47 12.97
CA GLN A 65 -6.18 13.64 12.95
C GLN A 65 -5.42 14.96 13.03
N LYS A 66 -4.35 15.02 13.84
CA LYS A 66 -3.54 16.23 14.00
C LYS A 66 -2.71 16.55 12.75
N TYR A 67 -2.02 15.56 12.19
CA TYR A 67 -1.03 15.77 11.13
C TYR A 67 -1.56 15.50 9.72
N CYS A 68 -2.57 14.65 9.59
CA CYS A 68 -3.14 14.22 8.31
C CYS A 68 -4.66 14.46 8.25
N PRO A 69 -5.16 15.68 8.55
CA PRO A 69 -6.59 15.94 8.70
C PRO A 69 -7.41 15.73 7.41
N LYS A 70 -6.76 15.72 6.24
CA LYS A 70 -7.40 15.54 4.92
C LYS A 70 -7.29 14.11 4.38
N GLY A 71 -6.65 13.20 5.11
CA GLY A 71 -6.42 11.83 4.66
C GLY A 71 -5.03 11.30 5.01
N CYS A 72 -4.93 10.00 5.29
CA CYS A 72 -3.70 9.32 5.74
C CYS A 72 -2.90 8.68 4.61
N GLY A 73 -3.10 9.12 3.36
CA GLY A 73 -2.40 8.61 2.19
C GLY A 73 -2.91 7.23 1.74
N GLY A 74 -2.22 6.67 0.75
CA GLY A 74 -2.63 5.43 0.06
C GLY A 74 -2.02 4.13 0.56
N LEU A 75 -1.11 4.21 1.53
CA LEU A 75 -0.32 3.07 1.95
C LEU A 75 -0.89 2.45 3.23
N LEU A 76 -1.14 1.15 3.19
CA LEU A 76 -1.44 0.36 4.38
C LEU A 76 -0.77 -1.01 4.30
N THR A 77 -0.64 -1.65 5.47
CA THR A 77 -0.21 -3.03 5.59
C THR A 77 -1.24 -3.84 6.35
N PHE A 78 -1.34 -5.12 6.06
CA PHE A 78 -2.23 -6.05 6.75
C PHE A 78 -1.59 -7.43 6.83
N GLY A 79 -1.97 -8.20 7.84
CA GLY A 79 -1.49 -9.57 8.04
C GLY A 79 -2.57 -10.57 7.70
N LEU A 80 -2.22 -11.64 7.00
CA LEU A 80 -3.14 -12.76 6.73
C LEU A 80 -2.98 -13.88 7.78
N LYS A 81 -4.09 -14.42 8.27
CA LYS A 81 -4.08 -15.53 9.25
C LYS A 81 -3.37 -16.79 8.72
N GLY A 82 -3.35 -16.98 7.40
CA GLY A 82 -2.66 -18.09 6.75
C GLY A 82 -1.15 -17.88 6.52
N GLY A 83 -0.57 -16.80 7.03
CA GLY A 83 0.87 -16.55 7.00
C GLY A 83 1.45 -16.40 5.58
N TYR A 84 2.68 -16.88 5.41
CA TYR A 84 3.48 -16.74 4.19
C TYR A 84 2.78 -17.22 2.92
N GLU A 85 2.23 -18.43 2.95
CA GLU A 85 1.60 -19.03 1.77
C GLU A 85 0.31 -18.29 1.38
N ALA A 86 -0.46 -17.80 2.37
CA ALA A 86 -1.62 -16.97 2.09
C ALA A 86 -1.22 -15.62 1.47
N GLY A 87 -0.15 -14.99 1.98
CA GLY A 87 0.41 -13.76 1.42
C GLY A 87 0.84 -13.93 -0.04
N LYS A 88 1.60 -14.99 -0.33
CA LYS A 88 2.03 -15.32 -1.68
C LYS A 88 0.86 -15.62 -2.61
N LYS A 89 -0.08 -16.46 -2.18
CA LYS A 89 -1.28 -16.81 -2.97
C LYS A 89 -2.12 -15.57 -3.28
N LEU A 90 -2.32 -14.68 -2.32
CA LEU A 90 -3.07 -13.44 -2.53
C LEU A 90 -2.45 -12.61 -3.66
N VAL A 91 -1.15 -12.32 -3.56
CA VAL A 91 -0.48 -11.44 -4.54
C VAL A 91 -0.36 -12.06 -5.93
N ASP A 92 -0.41 -13.39 -6.02
CA ASP A 92 -0.46 -14.12 -7.30
C ASP A 92 -1.90 -14.23 -7.87
N SER A 93 -2.93 -14.01 -7.04
CA SER A 93 -4.35 -14.21 -7.42
C SER A 93 -5.11 -12.92 -7.77
N VAL A 94 -4.51 -11.75 -7.55
CA VAL A 94 -5.07 -10.47 -8.00
C VAL A 94 -5.07 -10.39 -9.53
N LYS A 95 -6.08 -9.73 -10.10
CA LYS A 95 -6.24 -9.63 -11.57
C LYS A 95 -6.13 -8.21 -12.07
N MET A 96 -6.58 -7.25 -11.26
CA MET A 96 -6.52 -5.82 -11.59
C MET A 96 -5.36 -5.15 -10.85
N ILE A 97 -5.22 -5.47 -9.56
CA ILE A 97 -4.13 -4.96 -8.73
C ILE A 97 -2.80 -5.54 -9.23
N SER A 98 -1.79 -4.68 -9.37
CA SER A 98 -0.50 -5.07 -9.94
C SER A 98 0.48 -5.52 -8.85
N LEU A 99 1.12 -6.67 -9.04
CA LEU A 99 2.20 -7.15 -8.18
C LEU A 99 3.52 -6.41 -8.49
N VAL A 100 3.81 -5.33 -7.76
CA VAL A 100 4.99 -4.49 -8.00
C VAL A 100 5.53 -3.91 -6.68
N ALA A 101 6.86 -3.76 -6.58
CA ALA A 101 7.52 -3.16 -5.42
C ALA A 101 7.39 -1.61 -5.34
N ASN A 102 6.87 -0.96 -6.38
CA ASN A 102 6.57 0.47 -6.48
C ASN A 102 5.50 0.90 -5.44
N LEU A 103 5.46 2.21 -5.12
CA LEU A 103 4.40 2.87 -4.36
C LEU A 103 3.95 4.17 -5.05
N GLY A 104 2.70 4.58 -4.83
CA GLY A 104 2.21 5.91 -5.20
C GLY A 104 1.85 6.12 -6.68
N ASP A 105 1.68 5.03 -7.44
CA ASP A 105 1.10 5.08 -8.77
C ASP A 105 -0.41 5.41 -8.69
N SER A 106 -0.96 5.86 -9.82
CA SER A 106 -2.39 5.89 -10.10
C SER A 106 -3.06 4.51 -9.98
N ARG A 107 -2.31 3.44 -10.24
CA ARG A 107 -2.76 2.06 -10.11
C ARG A 107 -2.58 1.54 -8.68
N THR A 108 -3.47 0.66 -8.27
CA THR A 108 -3.34 -0.09 -7.02
C THR A 108 -2.26 -1.15 -7.16
N LEU A 109 -1.33 -1.16 -6.22
CA LEU A 109 -0.16 -2.04 -6.22
C LEU A 109 -0.13 -2.87 -4.95
N VAL A 110 0.19 -4.15 -5.08
CA VAL A 110 0.37 -5.06 -3.94
C VAL A 110 1.76 -5.66 -3.96
N ALA A 111 2.32 -5.91 -2.78
CA ALA A 111 3.56 -6.65 -2.63
C ALA A 111 3.52 -7.47 -1.34
N HIS A 112 4.14 -8.64 -1.38
CA HIS A 112 4.42 -9.47 -0.21
C HIS A 112 5.90 -9.29 0.17
N PRO A 113 6.24 -8.43 1.15
CA PRO A 113 7.62 -8.02 1.38
C PRO A 113 8.54 -9.18 1.74
N SER A 114 8.04 -10.17 2.47
CA SER A 114 8.83 -11.32 2.94
C SER A 114 9.26 -12.26 1.81
N SER A 115 8.43 -12.44 0.77
CA SER A 115 8.79 -13.26 -0.41
C SER A 115 9.47 -12.47 -1.53
N MET A 116 9.50 -11.14 -1.44
CA MET A 116 10.08 -10.26 -2.47
C MET A 116 11.26 -9.48 -1.91
N MET A 117 11.04 -8.24 -1.48
CA MET A 117 12.07 -7.25 -1.14
C MET A 117 12.97 -7.67 0.04
N HIS A 118 12.43 -8.42 1.00
CA HIS A 118 13.13 -8.82 2.21
C HIS A 118 13.46 -10.32 2.23
N SER A 119 13.38 -11.00 1.07
CA SER A 119 13.68 -12.44 0.93
C SER A 119 15.10 -12.82 1.34
N GLN A 120 16.06 -11.88 1.30
CA GLN A 120 17.45 -12.11 1.71
C GLN A 120 17.70 -11.88 3.21
N LEU A 121 16.74 -11.28 3.93
CA LEU A 121 16.87 -11.03 5.36
C LEU A 121 16.57 -12.28 6.18
N THR A 122 17.20 -12.41 7.36
CA THR A 122 16.83 -13.42 8.36
C THR A 122 15.44 -13.14 8.92
N GLU A 123 14.84 -14.11 9.60
CA GLU A 123 13.53 -13.96 10.20
C GLU A 123 13.48 -12.82 11.23
N GLU A 124 14.51 -12.70 12.07
CA GLU A 124 14.62 -11.64 13.07
C GLU A 124 14.71 -10.26 12.42
N GLN A 125 15.48 -10.15 11.33
CA GLN A 125 15.63 -8.91 10.56
C GLN A 125 14.32 -8.53 9.85
N ARG A 126 13.59 -9.50 9.28
CA ARG A 126 12.27 -9.27 8.69
C ARG A 126 11.28 -8.76 9.70
N LYS A 127 11.25 -9.38 10.88
CA LYS A 127 10.38 -8.95 11.99
C LYS A 127 10.73 -7.54 12.46
N ALA A 128 12.01 -7.23 12.63
CA ALA A 128 12.46 -5.89 12.97
C ALA A 128 12.07 -4.84 11.90
N ALA A 129 12.02 -5.24 10.63
CA ALA A 129 11.59 -4.39 9.51
C ALA A 129 10.06 -4.29 9.34
N GLY A 130 9.26 -5.00 10.14
CA GLY A 130 7.81 -5.07 9.96
C GLY A 130 7.40 -5.78 8.66
N ALA A 131 8.24 -6.71 8.20
CA ALA A 131 8.07 -7.53 7.01
C ALA A 131 7.91 -9.01 7.40
N GLU A 132 7.17 -9.27 8.48
CA GLU A 132 6.82 -10.62 8.93
C GLU A 132 6.16 -11.44 7.82
N THR A 133 6.14 -12.76 7.99
CA THR A 133 5.74 -13.70 6.95
C THR A 133 4.29 -13.53 6.52
N GLU A 134 3.41 -12.99 7.35
CA GLU A 134 2.01 -12.73 7.01
C GLU A 134 1.76 -11.36 6.36
N THR A 135 2.77 -10.47 6.37
CA THR A 135 2.58 -9.06 6.02
C THR A 135 2.41 -8.88 4.52
N VAL A 136 1.29 -8.28 4.14
CA VAL A 136 1.03 -7.79 2.79
C VAL A 136 0.98 -6.26 2.82
N ARG A 137 1.63 -5.63 1.84
CA ARG A 137 1.62 -4.19 1.64
C ARG A 137 0.78 -3.86 0.42
N ILE A 138 -0.13 -2.91 0.56
CA ILE A 138 -0.92 -2.38 -0.56
C ILE A 138 -0.80 -0.86 -0.64
N SER A 139 -0.49 -0.38 -1.84
CA SER A 139 -0.52 1.03 -2.23
C SER A 139 -1.77 1.24 -3.06
N VAL A 140 -2.79 1.85 -2.47
CA VAL A 140 -4.09 2.02 -3.11
C VAL A 140 -4.04 3.15 -4.13
N GLY A 141 -4.52 2.86 -5.33
CA GLY A 141 -4.58 3.79 -6.46
C GLY A 141 -5.87 4.62 -6.47
N ILE A 142 -6.20 5.12 -7.66
CA ILE A 142 -7.35 6.01 -7.89
C ILE A 142 -8.50 5.32 -8.64
N GLU A 143 -8.47 4.00 -8.77
CA GLU A 143 -9.54 3.22 -9.41
C GLU A 143 -10.88 3.35 -8.66
N ASP A 144 -11.94 2.80 -9.26
CA ASP A 144 -13.20 2.63 -8.56
C ASP A 144 -13.01 1.72 -7.34
N ILE A 145 -13.53 2.15 -6.20
CA ILE A 145 -13.37 1.42 -4.95
C ILE A 145 -14.05 0.05 -5.01
N ALA A 146 -15.18 -0.08 -5.70
CA ALA A 146 -15.88 -1.34 -5.84
C ALA A 146 -15.03 -2.38 -6.59
N ASP A 147 -14.28 -1.96 -7.59
CA ASP A 147 -13.38 -2.84 -8.36
C ASP A 147 -12.17 -3.28 -7.53
N ILE A 148 -11.57 -2.38 -6.74
CA ILE A 148 -10.48 -2.73 -5.82
C ILE A 148 -10.96 -3.75 -4.79
N LEU A 149 -12.11 -3.50 -4.14
CA LEU A 149 -12.65 -4.40 -3.12
C LEU A 149 -13.05 -5.75 -3.71
N LYS A 150 -13.59 -5.77 -4.93
CA LYS A 150 -13.93 -7.00 -5.65
C LYS A 150 -12.67 -7.82 -5.97
N ASP A 151 -11.61 -7.17 -6.45
CA ASP A 151 -10.34 -7.83 -6.77
C ASP A 151 -9.71 -8.46 -5.53
N LEU A 152 -9.67 -7.70 -4.42
CA LEU A 152 -9.21 -8.21 -3.13
C LEU A 152 -10.10 -9.34 -2.60
N GLY A 153 -11.41 -9.18 -2.69
CA GLY A 153 -12.38 -10.19 -2.25
C GLY A 153 -12.21 -11.51 -2.99
N GLN A 154 -12.03 -11.49 -4.32
CA GLN A 154 -11.79 -12.72 -5.06
C GLN A 154 -10.40 -13.31 -4.79
N ALA A 155 -9.36 -12.48 -4.67
CA ALA A 155 -8.00 -12.96 -4.38
C ALA A 155 -7.89 -13.60 -3.00
N MET A 156 -8.77 -13.20 -2.06
CA MET A 156 -8.89 -13.77 -0.73
C MET A 156 -9.91 -14.91 -0.63
N ALA A 157 -10.61 -15.30 -1.69
CA ALA A 157 -11.61 -16.38 -1.65
C ALA A 157 -11.02 -17.75 -1.31
#